data_AF-A0A7Y9Z952-F1
#
_entry.id   AF-A0A7Y9Z952-F1
#
_cell.length_a   1.000
_cell.length_b   1.000
_cell.length_c   1.000
_cell.angle_alpha   90.00
_cell.angle_beta   90.00
_cell.angle_gamma   90.00
#
_symmetry.space_group_name_H-M   'P 1'
#
loop_
_entity.id
_entity.type
_entity.pdbx_description
1 polymer ?
#
loop_
_entity_poly.entity_id
_entity_poly.type
_entity_poly.pdbx_seq_one_letter_code
_entity_poly.pdbx_strand_id
1 'polypeptide(L)'
;MSVAWMAPLPVWREPRWASILRAGVRLVLAIFWATAAVVVPWKGPALIFAVFSLIALAHTALAIANRMKNHGVLLQLMGSGTLEWPRSLQEQWLRRPADWVDGVAIEVVPIDPIPVRAPAAPHVTLSGDSHEIARLPLYRRTMVEFMDEVNTILAPRGVALVWQGTVRKPRGREAD
;
A
#
# COMPACT_ATOMS: atom_id res chain seq x y z
N MET A 1 25.68 -17.39 -4.96
CA MET A 1 25.46 -17.09 -3.51
C MET A 1 23.97 -17.25 -3.23
N SER A 2 23.61 -17.99 -2.17
CA SER A 2 22.21 -18.27 -1.81
C SER A 2 21.47 -16.99 -1.38
N VAL A 3 20.43 -16.61 -2.12
CA VAL A 3 19.62 -15.38 -1.90
C VAL A 3 18.62 -15.57 -0.74
N ALA A 4 18.37 -16.81 -0.34
CA ALA A 4 17.31 -17.23 0.57
C ALA A 4 17.43 -16.70 2.02
N TRP A 5 18.52 -16.03 2.39
CA TRP A 5 18.79 -15.58 3.76
C TRP A 5 18.92 -14.05 3.91
N MET A 6 18.65 -13.28 2.85
CA MET A 6 18.75 -11.83 2.93
C MET A 6 17.51 -11.24 3.63
N ALA A 7 17.75 -10.36 4.61
CA ALA A 7 16.68 -9.61 5.25
C ALA A 7 15.85 -8.86 4.19
N PRO A 8 14.52 -8.72 4.40
CA PRO A 8 13.66 -7.98 3.48
C PRO A 8 14.21 -6.57 3.23
N LEU A 9 14.34 -6.21 1.95
CA LEU A 9 14.84 -4.91 1.53
C LEU A 9 13.67 -3.98 1.20
N PRO A 10 13.39 -2.93 1.98
CA PRO A 10 12.32 -1.99 1.66
C PRO A 10 12.67 -1.19 0.41
N VAL A 11 11.81 -1.23 -0.60
CA VAL A 11 12.03 -0.57 -1.89
C VAL A 11 11.08 0.61 -2.13
N TRP A 12 9.91 0.62 -1.47
CA TRP A 12 8.97 1.73 -1.53
C TRP A 12 8.34 2.00 -0.18
N ARG A 13 8.18 3.28 0.17
CA ARG A 13 7.63 3.71 1.46
C ARG A 13 6.57 4.78 1.29
N GLU A 14 5.58 4.74 2.17
CA GLU A 14 4.62 5.82 2.35
C GLU A 14 5.35 7.06 2.87
N PRO A 15 5.19 8.22 2.21
CA PRO A 15 5.81 9.45 2.67
C PRO A 15 5.20 9.91 3.99
N ARG A 16 6.02 10.53 4.85
CA ARG A 16 5.60 10.82 6.23
C ARG A 16 4.34 11.67 6.33
N TRP A 17 4.19 12.64 5.43
CA TRP A 17 3.05 13.54 5.36
C TRP A 17 1.74 12.79 5.09
N ALA A 18 1.77 11.71 4.27
CA ALA A 18 0.57 10.96 3.92
C ALA A 18 0.03 10.20 5.12
N SER A 19 0.91 9.54 5.89
CA SER A 19 0.44 8.86 7.11
C SER A 19 0.04 9.85 8.21
N ILE A 20 0.69 11.03 8.31
CA ILE A 20 0.26 12.10 9.23
C ILE A 20 -1.14 12.59 8.84
N LEU A 21 -1.37 12.87 7.55
CA LEU A 21 -2.67 13.33 7.06
C LEU A 21 -3.76 12.29 7.34
N ARG A 22 -3.51 11.02 7.01
CA ARG A 22 -4.47 9.93 7.23
C ARG A 22 -4.82 9.74 8.70
N ALA A 23 -3.83 9.74 9.59
CA ALA A 23 -4.06 9.64 11.04
C ALA A 23 -4.75 10.90 11.58
N GLY A 24 -4.30 12.08 11.15
CA GLY A 24 -4.83 13.37 11.56
C GLY A 24 -6.30 13.56 11.18
N VAL A 25 -6.70 13.23 9.95
CA VAL A 25 -8.10 13.32 9.50
C VAL A 25 -9.00 12.42 10.36
N ARG A 26 -8.56 11.20 10.67
CA ARG A 26 -9.33 10.28 11.52
C ARG A 26 -9.42 10.75 12.96
N LEU A 27 -8.35 11.34 13.49
CA LEU A 27 -8.35 11.94 14.82
C LEU A 27 -9.31 13.14 14.90
N VAL A 28 -9.29 14.02 13.89
CA VAL A 28 -10.21 15.16 13.81
C VAL A 28 -11.67 14.68 13.74
N LEU A 29 -11.95 13.64 12.95
CA LEU A 29 -13.28 13.02 12.91
C LEU A 29 -13.68 12.43 14.27
N ALA A 30 -12.75 11.76 14.97
CA ALA A 30 -13.01 11.22 16.29
C ALA A 30 -13.39 12.33 17.29
N ILE A 31 -12.66 13.45 17.26
CA ILE A 31 -12.93 14.63 18.11
C ILE A 31 -14.29 15.23 17.74
N PHE A 32 -14.57 15.42 16.45
CA PHE A 32 -15.85 15.96 15.97
C PHE A 32 -17.04 15.15 16.49
N TRP A 33 -16.99 13.82 16.34
CA TRP A 33 -18.05 12.94 16.85
C TRP A 33 -18.13 12.92 18.37
N ALA A 34 -16.99 13.00 19.08
CA ALA A 34 -16.99 13.11 20.54
C ALA A 34 -17.67 14.40 21.01
N THR A 35 -17.37 15.53 20.37
CA THR A 35 -18.00 16.81 20.68
C THR A 35 -19.51 16.76 20.41
N ALA A 36 -19.93 16.18 19.28
CA ALA A 36 -21.35 15.98 18.98
C ALA A 36 -22.05 15.12 20.04
N ALA A 37 -21.41 14.06 20.53
CA ALA A 37 -21.96 13.21 21.58
C ALA A 37 -22.20 13.94 22.91
N VAL A 38 -21.36 14.94 23.23
CA VAL A 38 -21.47 15.74 24.48
C VAL A 38 -22.52 16.83 24.36
N VAL A 39 -22.62 17.49 23.19
CA VAL A 39 -23.49 18.67 23.00
C VAL A 39 -24.93 18.27 22.73
N VAL A 40 -25.17 17.10 22.15
CA VAL A 40 -26.52 16.67 21.76
C VAL A 40 -27.33 16.25 23.00
N PRO A 41 -28.49 16.87 23.26
CA PRO A 41 -29.24 16.64 24.50
C PRO A 41 -29.98 15.29 24.53
N TRP A 42 -30.11 14.62 23.38
CA TRP A 42 -30.82 13.35 23.24
C TRP A 42 -29.89 12.16 23.39
N LYS A 43 -30.15 11.32 24.40
CA LYS A 43 -29.31 10.15 24.75
C LYS A 43 -29.10 9.18 23.58
N GLY A 44 -30.11 8.95 22.75
CA GLY A 44 -30.02 8.04 21.59
C GLY A 44 -28.99 8.50 20.56
N PRO A 45 -29.18 9.68 19.94
CA PRO A 45 -28.20 10.26 19.01
C PRO A 45 -26.81 10.48 19.63
N ALA A 46 -26.74 10.91 20.90
CA ALA A 46 -25.48 11.06 21.61
C ALA A 46 -24.69 9.75 21.69
N LEU A 47 -25.36 8.63 21.97
CA LEU A 47 -24.74 7.30 21.96
C LEU A 47 -24.21 6.91 20.57
N ILE A 48 -24.97 7.20 19.50
CA ILE A 48 -24.53 6.93 18.13
C ILE A 48 -23.25 7.71 17.80
N PHE A 49 -23.19 8.99 18.15
CA PHE A 49 -21.99 9.80 17.94
C PHE A 49 -20.81 9.31 18.78
N ALA A 50 -21.04 8.86 20.02
CA ALA A 50 -19.99 8.26 20.84
C ALA A 50 -19.42 7.00 20.17
N VAL A 51 -20.27 6.12 19.62
CA VAL A 51 -19.84 4.93 18.88
C VAL A 51 -19.00 5.32 17.65
N PHE A 52 -19.44 6.29 16.85
CA PHE A 52 -18.65 6.76 15.71
C PHE A 52 -17.31 7.36 16.11
N SER A 53 -17.25 8.10 17.22
CA SER A 53 -16.01 8.62 17.77
C SER A 53 -15.04 7.49 18.12
N LEU A 54 -15.52 6.47 18.85
CA LEU A 54 -14.72 5.31 19.22
C LEU A 54 -14.20 4.54 18.00
N ILE A 55 -15.04 4.35 16.98
CA ILE A 55 -14.64 3.71 15.73
C ILE A 55 -13.54 4.52 15.02
N ALA A 56 -13.70 5.85 14.90
CA ALA A 56 -12.71 6.72 14.28
C ALA A 56 -11.38 6.72 15.06
N LEU A 57 -11.44 6.71 16.39
CA LEU A 57 -10.27 6.61 17.26
C LEU A 57 -9.55 5.26 17.07
N ALA A 58 -10.29 4.15 17.00
CA ALA A 58 -9.72 2.83 16.74
C ALA A 58 -9.00 2.78 15.37
N HIS A 59 -9.58 3.38 14.33
CA HIS A 59 -8.93 3.49 13.01
C HIS A 59 -7.67 4.38 13.02
N THR A 60 -7.63 5.40 13.89
CA THR A 60 -6.45 6.24 14.11
C THR A 60 -5.35 5.42 14.76
N ALA A 61 -5.67 4.71 15.85
CA ALA A 61 -4.74 3.84 16.56
C ALA A 61 -4.17 2.75 15.64
N LEU A 62 -5.03 2.10 14.82
CA LEU A 62 -4.60 1.10 13.84
C LEU A 62 -3.67 1.68 12.78
N ALA A 63 -3.91 2.92 12.31
CA ALA A 63 -3.01 3.59 11.36
C ALA A 63 -1.61 3.78 11.95
N ILE A 64 -1.54 4.24 13.20
CA ILE A 64 -0.29 4.46 13.93
C ILE A 64 0.42 3.13 14.17
N ALA A 65 -0.30 2.12 14.68
CA ALA A 65 0.25 0.80 14.96
C ALA A 65 0.77 0.12 13.70
N ASN A 66 0.04 0.20 12.58
CA ASN A 66 0.50 -0.32 11.28
C ASN A 66 1.78 0.38 10.82
N ARG A 67 1.86 1.71 10.99
CA ARG A 67 3.06 2.46 10.65
C ARG A 67 4.25 2.10 11.54
N MET A 68 4.04 1.89 12.84
CA MET A 68 5.10 1.46 13.75
C MET A 68 5.62 0.07 13.38
N LYS A 69 4.71 -0.86 13.07
CA LYS A 69 5.03 -2.24 12.70
C LYS A 69 5.77 -2.34 11.37
N ASN A 70 5.25 -1.71 10.31
CA ASN A 70 5.79 -1.85 8.95
C ASN A 70 6.78 -0.72 8.60
N HIS A 71 7.05 0.21 9.52
CA HIS A 71 7.84 1.43 9.28
C HIS A 71 7.41 2.25 8.06
N GLY A 72 6.13 2.16 7.67
CA GLY A 72 5.58 2.79 6.47
C GLY A 72 6.04 2.15 5.15
N VAL A 73 6.64 0.96 5.17
CA VAL A 73 7.01 0.22 3.97
C VAL A 73 5.75 -0.25 3.23
N LEU A 74 5.72 0.00 1.92
CA LEU A 74 4.67 -0.43 1.02
C LEU A 74 5.10 -1.56 0.09
N LEU A 75 6.38 -1.59 -0.28
CA LEU A 75 6.97 -2.69 -1.02
C LEU A 75 8.30 -3.05 -0.40
N GLN A 76 8.54 -4.35 -0.29
CA GLN A 76 9.83 -4.91 0.10
C GLN A 76 10.20 -6.07 -0.80
N LEU A 77 11.48 -6.15 -1.15
CA LEU A 77 12.06 -7.31 -1.83
C LEU A 77 12.45 -8.36 -0.78
N MET A 78 11.89 -9.55 -0.91
CA MET A 78 12.15 -10.68 -0.04
C MET A 78 13.39 -11.47 -0.48
N GLY A 79 13.96 -12.28 0.42
CA GLY A 79 15.07 -13.18 0.10
C GLY A 79 14.73 -14.25 -0.95
N SER A 80 13.44 -14.53 -1.16
CA SER A 80 12.92 -15.35 -2.27
C SER A 80 13.05 -14.69 -3.64
N GLY A 81 13.32 -13.39 -3.71
CA GLY A 81 13.31 -12.60 -4.95
C GLY A 81 11.94 -12.04 -5.33
N THR A 82 10.92 -12.24 -4.51
CA THR A 82 9.57 -11.68 -4.71
C THR A 82 9.46 -10.28 -4.10
N LEU A 83 8.71 -9.38 -4.74
CA LEU A 83 8.27 -8.15 -4.11
C LEU A 83 6.98 -8.43 -3.34
N GLU A 84 6.91 -7.97 -2.09
CA GLU A 84 5.72 -8.12 -1.25
C GLU A 84 5.21 -6.78 -0.76
N TRP A 85 3.88 -6.65 -0.67
CA TRP A 85 3.23 -5.60 0.11
C TRP A 85 3.09 -6.07 1.56
N PRO A 86 3.78 -5.42 2.53
CA PRO A 86 3.69 -5.81 3.93
C PRO A 86 2.26 -5.70 4.48
N ARG A 87 1.75 -6.80 5.04
CA ARG A 87 0.41 -6.87 5.63
C ARG A 87 0.19 -5.84 6.74
N SER A 88 -0.98 -5.24 6.76
CA SER A 88 -1.51 -4.51 7.92
C SER A 88 -1.81 -5.47 9.09
N LEU A 89 -1.97 -4.92 10.30
CA LEU A 89 -2.44 -5.65 11.48
C LEU A 89 -3.83 -6.26 11.26
N GLN A 90 -4.72 -5.52 10.58
CA GLN A 90 -6.05 -6.02 10.25
C GLN A 90 -5.99 -7.24 9.34
N GLU A 91 -5.17 -7.21 8.28
CA GLU A 91 -4.97 -8.36 7.40
C GLU A 91 -4.34 -9.55 8.12
N GLN A 92 -3.41 -9.31 9.04
CA GLN A 92 -2.84 -10.38 9.87
C GLN A 92 -3.89 -11.02 10.77
N TRP A 93 -4.71 -10.22 11.45
CA TRP A 93 -5.81 -10.73 12.28
C TRP A 93 -6.84 -11.51 11.46
N LEU A 94 -7.12 -11.05 10.24
CA LEU A 94 -7.99 -11.74 9.29
C LEU A 94 -7.30 -12.89 8.55
N ARG A 95 -6.04 -13.21 8.88
CA ARG A 95 -5.21 -14.24 8.24
C ARG A 95 -5.16 -14.13 6.71
N ARG A 96 -5.26 -12.91 6.18
CA ARG A 96 -5.08 -12.68 4.74
C ARG A 96 -3.61 -12.92 4.34
N PRO A 97 -3.37 -13.56 3.18
CA PRO A 97 -2.04 -13.64 2.61
C PRO A 97 -1.53 -12.22 2.28
N ALA A 98 -0.21 -12.06 2.21
CA ALA A 98 0.37 -10.82 1.70
C ALA A 98 0.19 -10.79 0.19
N ASP A 99 -0.04 -9.61 -0.38
CA ASP A 99 0.03 -9.46 -1.84
C ASP A 99 1.50 -9.47 -2.24
N TRP A 100 1.81 -10.16 -3.32
CA TRP A 100 3.18 -10.32 -3.80
C TRP A 100 3.23 -10.43 -5.31
N VAL A 101 4.41 -10.20 -5.86
CA VAL A 101 4.68 -10.31 -7.27
C VAL A 101 6.06 -10.94 -7.49
N ASP A 102 6.14 -11.84 -8.46
CA ASP A 102 7.32 -12.56 -8.89
C ASP A 102 7.85 -12.06 -10.24
N GLY A 103 9.05 -12.51 -10.57
CA GLY A 103 9.68 -12.24 -11.85
C GLY A 103 10.88 -11.32 -11.72
N VAL A 104 11.80 -11.48 -12.68
CA VAL A 104 13.00 -10.65 -12.84
C VAL A 104 12.65 -9.31 -13.49
N ALA A 105 11.63 -9.31 -14.36
CA ALA A 105 11.07 -8.14 -15.00
C ALA A 105 9.59 -8.01 -14.61
N ILE A 106 9.28 -7.08 -13.73
CA ILE A 106 7.95 -6.87 -13.17
C ILE A 106 7.29 -5.71 -13.92
N GLU A 107 6.17 -5.98 -14.57
CA GLU A 107 5.45 -4.98 -15.35
C GLU A 107 4.73 -3.99 -14.43
N VAL A 108 4.86 -2.70 -14.73
CA VAL A 108 4.14 -1.61 -14.07
C VAL A 108 3.04 -1.13 -14.99
N VAL A 109 1.80 -1.33 -14.55
CA VAL A 109 0.58 -0.93 -15.26
C VAL A 109 -0.02 0.28 -14.54
N PRO A 110 -0.21 1.42 -15.22
CA PRO A 110 -0.84 2.58 -14.61
C PRO A 110 -2.32 2.27 -14.40
N ILE A 111 -2.89 2.71 -13.28
CA ILE A 111 -4.35 2.69 -13.11
C ILE A 111 -4.86 4.05 -13.56
N ASP A 112 -5.81 4.05 -14.50
CA ASP A 112 -6.42 5.27 -15.04
C ASP A 112 -6.79 6.25 -13.91
N PRO A 113 -6.57 7.56 -14.11
CA PRO A 113 -6.78 8.54 -13.07
C PRO A 113 -8.26 8.52 -12.63
N ILE A 114 -8.47 8.14 -11.37
CA ILE A 114 -9.74 8.39 -10.68
C ILE A 114 -9.98 9.91 -10.77
N PRO A 115 -11.16 10.39 -11.20
CA PRO A 115 -11.42 11.82 -11.45
C PRO A 115 -11.33 12.73 -10.20
N VAL A 116 -10.95 12.17 -9.05
CA VAL A 116 -10.81 12.87 -7.77
C VAL A 116 -9.34 12.95 -7.40
N ARG A 117 -8.85 14.17 -7.09
CA ARG A 117 -7.50 14.39 -6.52
C ARG A 117 -7.41 13.74 -5.12
N ALA A 118 -7.13 12.45 -5.07
CA ALA A 118 -6.87 11.74 -3.83
C ALA A 118 -5.39 11.89 -3.42
N PRO A 119 -5.06 12.08 -2.13
CA PRO A 119 -3.68 12.17 -1.67
C PRO A 119 -2.83 10.93 -1.97
N ALA A 120 -3.44 9.75 -2.06
CA ALA A 120 -2.77 8.49 -2.37
C ALA A 120 -2.54 8.27 -3.88
N ALA A 121 -3.27 8.98 -4.74
CA ALA A 121 -3.13 8.89 -6.19
C ALA A 121 -1.81 9.55 -6.66
N PRO A 122 -1.25 9.12 -7.81
CA PRO A 122 -1.73 8.05 -8.70
C PRO A 122 -1.48 6.64 -8.11
N HIS A 123 -2.11 5.62 -8.71
CA HIS A 123 -1.91 4.22 -8.34
C HIS A 123 -1.39 3.43 -9.54
N VAL A 124 -0.67 2.35 -9.25
CA VAL A 124 -0.18 1.39 -10.26
C VAL A 124 -0.53 -0.03 -9.83
N THR A 125 -0.59 -0.93 -10.80
CA THR A 125 -0.57 -2.38 -10.59
C THR A 125 0.81 -2.90 -10.98
N LEU A 126 1.40 -3.73 -10.14
CA LEU A 126 2.60 -4.50 -10.48
C LEU A 126 2.17 -5.89 -10.92
N SER A 127 2.53 -6.30 -12.12
CA SER A 127 2.22 -7.63 -12.67
C SER A 127 3.52 -8.40 -12.88
N GLY A 128 3.56 -9.60 -12.31
CA GLY A 128 4.67 -10.53 -12.45
C GLY A 128 4.35 -11.65 -13.41
N ASP A 129 5.11 -12.74 -13.26
CA ASP A 129 4.91 -13.95 -14.06
C ASP A 129 3.60 -14.66 -13.67
N SER A 130 3.29 -14.74 -12.38
CA SER A 130 2.14 -15.47 -11.88
C SER A 130 1.24 -14.67 -10.94
N HIS A 131 1.77 -13.65 -10.26
CA HIS A 131 1.01 -12.86 -9.28
C HIS A 131 1.03 -11.37 -9.60
N GLU A 132 0.09 -10.64 -9.00
CA GLU A 132 0.00 -9.19 -9.13
C GLU A 132 -0.18 -8.51 -7.77
N ILE A 133 0.32 -7.27 -7.68
CA ILE A 133 0.02 -6.33 -6.61
C ILE A 133 -0.81 -5.21 -7.22
N ALA A 134 -2.11 -5.20 -6.95
CA ALA A 134 -3.02 -4.20 -7.48
C ALA A 134 -3.06 -2.92 -6.63
N ARG A 135 -3.30 -1.77 -7.28
CA ARG A 135 -3.60 -0.48 -6.62
C ARG A 135 -2.54 0.00 -5.62
N LEU A 136 -1.26 -0.20 -5.93
CA LEU A 136 -0.17 0.37 -5.16
C LEU A 136 -0.18 1.91 -5.28
N PRO A 137 -0.26 2.66 -4.16
CA PRO A 137 -0.29 4.13 -4.20
C PRO A 137 1.10 4.74 -4.39
N LEU A 138 1.15 5.79 -5.21
CA LEU A 138 2.37 6.56 -5.51
C LEU A 138 2.45 7.92 -4.78
N TYR A 139 1.38 8.34 -4.08
CA TYR A 139 1.36 9.57 -3.27
C TYR A 139 1.87 10.82 -4.01
N ARG A 140 1.23 11.13 -5.14
CA ARG A 140 1.52 12.27 -6.03
C ARG A 140 2.84 12.20 -6.78
N ARG A 141 3.59 11.11 -6.64
CA ARG A 141 4.74 10.85 -7.52
C ARG A 141 4.28 10.29 -8.85
N THR A 142 5.04 10.61 -9.89
CA THR A 142 4.79 10.02 -11.20
C THR A 142 5.25 8.56 -11.19
N MET A 143 4.72 7.77 -12.11
CA MET A 143 5.18 6.39 -12.26
C MET A 143 6.66 6.32 -12.66
N VAL A 144 7.14 7.25 -13.49
CA VAL A 144 8.56 7.30 -13.89
C VAL A 144 9.44 7.52 -12.66
N GLU A 145 9.12 8.49 -11.81
CA GLU A 145 9.83 8.73 -10.54
C GLU A 145 9.83 7.49 -9.64
N PHE A 146 8.69 6.80 -9.55
CA PHE A 146 8.58 5.56 -8.80
C PHE A 146 9.49 4.45 -9.36
N MET A 147 9.45 4.22 -10.68
CA MET A 147 10.25 3.20 -11.33
C MET A 147 11.74 3.48 -11.21
N ASP A 148 12.18 4.73 -11.40
CA ASP A 148 13.59 5.11 -11.29
C ASP A 148 14.12 4.90 -9.87
N GLU A 149 13.37 5.34 -8.84
CA GLU A 149 13.76 5.15 -7.45
C GLU A 149 13.83 3.66 -7.07
N VAL A 150 12.79 2.90 -7.44
CA VAL A 150 12.74 1.47 -7.10
C VAL A 150 13.79 0.67 -7.87
N ASN A 151 13.98 0.93 -9.17
CA ASN A 151 14.98 0.23 -9.98
C ASN A 151 16.41 0.49 -9.50
N THR A 152 16.70 1.69 -9.02
CA THR A 152 18.00 2.00 -8.40
C THR A 152 18.28 1.06 -7.22
N ILE A 153 17.25 0.77 -6.40
CA ILE A 153 17.36 -0.12 -5.23
C ILE A 153 17.41 -1.60 -5.65
N LEU A 154 16.65 -1.98 -6.69
CA LEU A 154 16.54 -3.36 -7.16
C LEU A 154 17.70 -3.82 -8.05
N ALA A 155 18.39 -2.92 -8.75
CA ALA A 155 19.44 -3.25 -9.72
C ALA A 155 20.52 -4.21 -9.20
N PRO A 156 21.05 -4.08 -7.97
CA PRO A 156 22.03 -5.04 -7.42
C PRO A 156 21.47 -6.46 -7.21
N ARG A 157 20.16 -6.62 -7.24
CA ARG A 157 19.44 -7.90 -7.03
C ARG A 157 18.93 -8.51 -8.33
N GLY A 158 19.19 -7.85 -9.47
CA GLY A 158 18.80 -8.34 -10.79
C GLY A 158 17.29 -8.30 -11.05
N VAL A 159 16.50 -7.60 -10.22
CA VAL A 159 15.07 -7.38 -10.45
C VAL A 159 14.88 -5.98 -11.03
N ALA A 160 13.94 -5.82 -11.96
CA ALA A 160 13.62 -4.54 -12.56
C ALA A 160 12.11 -4.37 -12.73
N LEU A 161 11.63 -3.18 -12.43
CA LEU A 161 10.33 -2.68 -12.85
C LEU A 161 10.43 -2.19 -14.30
N VAL A 162 9.51 -2.66 -15.14
CA VAL A 162 9.46 -2.34 -16.57
C VAL A 162 8.08 -1.80 -16.94
N TRP A 163 8.01 -0.93 -17.93
CA TRP A 163 6.74 -0.34 -18.36
C TRP A 163 5.97 -1.30 -19.27
N GLN A 164 4.64 -1.27 -19.19
CA GLN A 164 3.78 -2.05 -20.06
C GLN A 164 4.06 -1.75 -21.55
N GLY A 165 4.52 -2.77 -22.29
CA GLY A 165 4.89 -2.66 -23.70
C GLY A 165 6.36 -2.96 -24.03
N THR A 166 7.25 -3.05 -23.03
CA THR A 166 8.65 -3.49 -23.25
C THR A 166 8.85 -5.00 -23.08
N VAL A 167 7.93 -5.71 -22.42
CA VAL A 167 7.97 -7.17 -22.29
C VAL A 167 7.09 -7.78 -23.38
N ARG A 168 7.71 -8.35 -24.42
CA ARG A 168 7.00 -9.30 -25.28
C ARG A 168 6.75 -10.55 -24.45
N LYS A 169 5.55 -10.69 -23.89
CA LYS A 169 5.06 -11.99 -23.42
C LYS A 169 5.26 -12.99 -24.59
N PRO A 170 5.98 -14.10 -24.43
CA PRO A 170 6.00 -15.11 -25.47
C PRO A 170 4.55 -15.54 -25.67
N ARG A 171 3.98 -15.25 -26.85
CA ARG A 171 2.69 -15.80 -27.24
C ARG A 171 2.86 -17.31 -27.16
N GLY A 172 2.27 -17.91 -26.13
CA GLY A 172 2.06 -19.33 -26.10
C GLY A 172 1.39 -19.70 -27.41
N ARG A 173 2.05 -20.56 -28.18
CA ARG A 173 1.43 -21.29 -29.28
C ARG A 173 0.15 -21.90 -28.72
N GLU A 174 -1.00 -21.42 -29.18
CA GLU A 174 -2.16 -22.31 -29.29
C GLU A 174 -1.68 -23.44 -30.20
N ALA A 175 -1.49 -24.61 -29.58
CA ALA A 175 -1.20 -25.83 -30.29
C ALA A 175 -2.50 -26.31 -30.92
N ASP A 176 -2.36 -26.66 -32.20
CA ASP A 176 -3.32 -27.32 -33.08
C ASP A 176 -4.11 -28.48 -32.44
#